data_AF-A0A2N5KT38-F1
#
_entry.id   AF-A0A2N5KT38-F1
#
_cell.length_a   1.000
_cell.length_b   1.000
_cell.length_c   1.000
_cell.angle_alpha   90.00
_cell.angle_beta   90.00
_cell.angle_gamma   90.00
#
_symmetry.space_group_name_H-M   'P 1'
#
loop_
_entity.id
_entity.type
_entity.pdbx_description
1 polymer ?
#
loop_
_entity_poly.entity_id
_entity_poly.type
_entity_poly.pdbx_seq_one_letter_code
_entity_poly.pdbx_strand_id
1 'polypeptide(L)' 'RRVVMDAFEEGQRSGITGTPTFVINSQTLVGAQPMEVFEEAIEGAAREAQGG' A
#
# COMPACT_ATOMS: atom_id res chain seq x y z
N ARG A 1 18.51 -1.47 -16.70
CA ARG A 1 17.64 -2.64 -16.95
C ARG A 1 17.49 -3.54 -15.72
N ARG A 2 18.56 -3.85 -14.96
CA ARG A 2 18.50 -4.67 -13.73
C ARG A 2 17.52 -4.11 -12.68
N VAL A 3 17.71 -2.85 -12.28
CA VAL A 3 16.85 -2.15 -11.29
C VAL A 3 15.35 -2.22 -11.62
N VAL A 4 14.98 -2.19 -12.91
CA VAL A 4 13.58 -2.28 -13.33
C VAL A 4 12.99 -3.67 -13.08
N MET A 5 13.78 -4.71 -13.33
CA MET A 5 13.35 -6.10 -13.10
C MET A 5 13.31 -6.41 -11.61
N ASP A 6 14.30 -5.95 -10.84
CA ASP A 6 14.33 -6.12 -9.39
C ASP A 6 13.09 -5.48 -8.74
N ALA A 7 12.72 -4.26 -9.15
CA ALA A 7 11.52 -3.59 -8.65
C ALA A 7 10.22 -4.30 -9.05
N PHE A 8 10.15 -4.85 -10.28
CA PHE A 8 8.98 -5.62 -10.72
C PHE A 8 8.81 -6.93 -9.91
N GLU A 9 9.90 -7.64 -9.66
CA GLU A 9 9.89 -8.86 -8.84
C GLU A 9 9.53 -8.56 -7.38
N GLU A 10 10.02 -7.45 -6.82
CA GLU A 10 9.68 -7.02 -5.47
C GLU A 10 8.17 -6.74 -5.33
N GLY A 11 7.57 -6.06 -6.30
CA GLY A 11 6.12 -5.83 -6.33
C GLY A 11 5.32 -7.14 -6.35
N GLN A 12 5.72 -8.09 -7.22
CA GLN A 12 5.09 -9.41 -7.31
C GLN A 12 5.21 -10.20 -5.99
N ARG A 13 6.38 -10.19 -5.35
CA ARG A 13 6.60 -10.85 -4.04
C ARG A 13 5.79 -10.19 -2.93
N SER A 14 5.54 -8.89 -3.04
CA SER A 14 4.71 -8.12 -2.11
C SER A 14 3.20 -8.27 -2.40
N GLY A 15 2.81 -9.09 -3.37
CA GLY A 15 1.41 -9.32 -3.73
C GLY A 15 0.76 -8.15 -4.49
N ILE A 16 1.55 -7.22 -5.02
CA ILE A 16 1.04 -6.10 -5.82
C ILE A 16 0.59 -6.64 -7.18
N THR A 17 -0.72 -6.55 -7.45
CA THR A 17 -1.33 -7.07 -8.69
C THR A 17 -1.77 -5.98 -9.67
N GLY A 18 -1.69 -4.70 -9.27
CA GLY A 18 -2.13 -3.57 -10.08
C GLY A 18 -1.47 -2.25 -9.69
N THR A 19 -1.68 -1.22 -10.50
CA THR A 19 -1.09 0.11 -10.30
C THR A 19 -2.13 1.23 -10.38
N PRO A 20 -2.05 2.28 -9.54
CA PRO A 20 -1.18 2.38 -8.37
C PRO A 20 -1.64 1.42 -7.25
N THR A 21 -0.72 0.94 -6.43
CA THR A 21 -1.03 0.22 -5.18
C THR A 21 -0.27 0.89 -4.05
N PHE A 22 -0.95 1.10 -2.92
CA PHE A 22 -0.38 1.68 -1.72
C PHE A 22 -0.50 0.69 -0.56
N VAL A 23 0.54 0.58 0.25
CA VAL A 23 0.55 -0.23 1.47
C VAL A 23 0.71 0.71 2.66
N ILE A 24 -0.29 0.75 3.53
CA ILE A 24 -0.37 1.59 4.73
C ILE A 24 -0.45 0.65 5.92
N ASN A 25 0.71 0.35 6.52
CA ASN A 25 0.87 -0.67 7.56
C ASN A 25 0.23 -2.01 7.11
N SER A 26 -0.81 -2.47 7.81
CA SER A 26 -1.51 -3.73 7.54
C SER A 26 -2.55 -3.62 6.41
N GLN A 27 -2.85 -2.41 5.91
CA GLN A 27 -3.88 -2.17 4.92
C GLN A 27 -3.27 -1.94 3.52
N THR A 28 -3.84 -2.57 2.50
CA THR A 28 -3.45 -2.37 1.09
C THR A 28 -4.58 -1.70 0.33
N LEU A 29 -4.26 -0.61 -0.38
CA LEU A 29 -5.18 0.10 -1.28
C LEU A 29 -4.76 -0.14 -2.72
N VAL A 30 -5.63 -0.75 -3.52
CA VAL A 30 -5.36 -1.10 -4.92
C VAL A 30 -6.14 -0.18 -5.85
N GLY A 31 -5.47 0.33 -6.87
CA GLY A 31 -6.03 1.25 -7.85
C GLY A 31 -5.99 2.71 -7.39
N ALA A 32 -6.40 3.61 -8.29
CA ALA A 32 -6.58 5.01 -7.95
C ALA A 32 -7.80 5.17 -7.05
N GLN A 33 -7.57 5.40 -5.76
CA GLN A 33 -8.62 5.60 -4.76
C GLN A 33 -8.88 7.10 -4.50
N PRO A 34 -10.09 7.48 -4.05
CA PRO A 34 -10.38 8.82 -3.55
C PRO A 34 -9.53 9.19 -2.31
N MET A 35 -9.40 10.49 -2.04
CA MET A 35 -8.60 11.01 -0.92
C MET A 35 -9.11 10.48 0.43
N GLU A 36 -10.42 10.42 0.59
CA GLU A 36 -11.09 10.02 1.82
C GLU A 36 -10.70 8.60 2.25
N VAL A 37 -10.45 7.70 1.28
CA VAL A 37 -9.99 6.32 1.55
C VAL A 37 -8.59 6.32 2.16
N PHE A 38 -7.72 7.25 1.76
CA PHE A 38 -6.38 7.39 2.35
C PHE A 38 -6.45 7.97 3.75
N GLU A 39 -7.30 8.98 3.98
CA GLU A 39 -7.50 9.58 5.30
C GLU A 39 -7.95 8.52 6.30
N GLU A 40 -8.99 7.75 5.97
CA GLU A 40 -9.49 6.66 6.81
C GLU A 40 -8.42 5.60 7.09
N ALA A 41 -7.66 5.20 6.07
CA ALA A 41 -6.58 4.21 6.20
C ALA A 41 -5.48 4.66 7.16
N ILE A 42 -5.07 5.93 7.05
CA ILE A 42 -4.00 6.50 7.87
C ILE A 42 -4.48 6.71 9.31
N GLU A 43 -5.70 7.21 9.51
CA GLU A 43 -6.29 7.35 10.84
C GLU A 43 -6.46 6.00 11.55
N GLY A 44 -6.91 4.98 10.81
CA GLY A 44 -6.99 3.60 11.32
C GLY A 44 -5.62 3.09 11.76
N ALA A 45 -4.62 3.21 10.89
CA ALA A 45 -3.25 2.82 11.18
C ALA A 45 -2.65 3.56 12.40
N ALA A 46 -2.95 4.85 12.56
CA ALA A 46 -2.51 5.63 13.71
C ALA A 46 -3.17 5.18 15.02
N ARG A 47 -4.47 4.84 15.00
CA ARG A 47 -5.20 4.33 16.16
C ARG A 47 -4.66 2.97 16.60
N GLU A 48 -4.42 2.06 15.66
CA GLU A 48 -3.81 0.75 15.94
C GLU A 48 -2.42 0.90 16.58
N ALA A 49 -1.59 1.79 16.04
CA ALA A 49 -0.24 2.04 16.56
C ALA A 49 -0.24 2.62 17.99
N GLN A 50 -1.29 3.34 18.37
CA GLN A 50 -1.46 3.92 19.71
C GLN A 50 -2.00 2.91 20.74
N GLY A 51 -2.28 1.67 20.34
CA GLY A 51 -2.52 0.56 21.25
C GLY A 51 -3.95 0.01 21.30
N GLY A 52 -4.88 0.54 20.50
CA GLY A 52 -6.28 0.10 20.51
C GLY A 52 -7.03 0.51 21.77
#